data_AF-A0AAU6Z5H9-F1
#
_entry.id   AF-A0AAU6Z5H9-F1
#
_cell.length_a   1.000
_cell.length_b   1.000
_cell.length_c   1.000
_cell.angle_alpha   90.00
_cell.angle_beta   90.00
_cell.angle_gamma   90.00
#
_symmetry.space_group_name_H-M   'P 1'
#
loop_
_entity.id
_entity.type
_entity.pdbx_description
1 polymer ?
#
loop_
_entity_poly.entity_id
_entity_poly.type
_entity_poly.pdbx_seq_one_letter_code
_entity_poly.pdbx_strand_id
1 'polypeptide(L)'
;MGRQGNSTSGGNGAPAKRAPIKKTPVKKTTTASGPRRNRKPGTAIFRRRRLFVGGSLLLVVAMLLGGFAAAGAFKGKSEQASSTHDGSPAQPSGGQPSSPPATAPTSAPATPTCDQNLVTVSAATDKVAYGADEKPLLTLKVANGGKVACEVNIGTSQMEFLVNSGSDRIFSSKDCQAKSADLVKTIQPGKSESANFPWPRNRTVEGCQSIAAKPGAGGAYYVFTAKLGSKTSPKAIFQLS
;
A
#
# COMPACT_ATOMS: atom_id res chain seq x y z
N MET A 1 17.82 57.77 -51.97
CA MET A 1 19.23 57.84 -52.42
C MET A 1 19.85 56.48 -52.12
N GLY A 2 20.00 55.55 -53.08
CA GLY A 2 21.19 55.37 -53.95
C GLY A 2 22.32 54.67 -53.15
N ARG A 3 22.93 53.52 -53.50
CA ARG A 3 23.33 52.84 -54.76
C ARG A 3 23.56 51.34 -54.44
N GLN A 4 23.23 50.36 -55.31
CA GLN A 4 24.08 49.70 -56.35
C GLN A 4 25.50 49.34 -55.85
N GLY A 5 26.11 48.17 -56.05
CA GLY A 5 25.86 46.98 -56.88
C GLY A 5 27.20 46.20 -57.05
N ASN A 6 27.16 45.10 -57.82
CA ASN A 6 28.25 44.24 -58.37
C ASN A 6 28.56 42.93 -57.59
N SER A 7 28.27 41.69 -58.06
CA SER A 7 28.64 40.94 -59.30
C SER A 7 30.16 40.71 -59.42
N THR A 8 30.79 39.57 -59.76
CA THR A 8 30.46 38.23 -60.32
C THR A 8 31.72 37.33 -60.20
N SER A 9 31.60 36.00 -60.17
CA SER A 9 32.42 34.98 -60.90
C SER A 9 32.33 33.63 -60.16
N GLY A 10 31.96 32.47 -60.72
CA GLY A 10 31.99 32.01 -62.11
C GLY A 10 32.89 30.77 -62.18
N GLY A 11 32.33 29.56 -62.32
CA GLY A 11 33.10 28.32 -62.42
C GLY A 11 32.26 27.07 -62.66
N ASN A 12 31.87 26.86 -63.93
CA ASN A 12 31.11 25.72 -64.45
C ASN A 12 31.93 24.42 -64.52
N GLY A 13 31.23 23.28 -64.40
CA GLY A 13 31.69 21.96 -64.84
C GLY A 13 30.50 21.00 -64.98
N ALA A 14 30.14 20.72 -66.23
CA ALA A 14 28.87 20.10 -66.66
C ALA A 14 29.00 18.56 -66.90
N PRO A 15 28.08 17.84 -67.60
CA PRO A 15 27.40 16.66 -67.04
C PRO A 15 27.67 15.35 -67.81
N ALA A 16 27.39 14.19 -67.20
CA ALA A 16 27.45 12.90 -67.92
C ALA A 16 26.25 11.98 -67.63
N LYS A 17 25.29 12.05 -68.55
CA LYS A 17 24.51 11.00 -69.24
C LYS A 17 24.14 9.69 -68.52
N ARG A 18 22.81 9.43 -68.51
CA ARG A 18 22.11 8.15 -68.31
C ARG A 18 22.33 7.14 -69.46
N ALA A 19 22.43 5.84 -69.12
CA ALA A 19 21.89 4.67 -69.84
C ALA A 19 22.14 3.37 -69.00
N PRO A 20 21.63 2.18 -69.36
CA PRO A 20 20.25 1.69 -69.28
C PRO A 20 20.05 0.58 -68.22
N ILE A 21 18.79 0.23 -67.99
CA ILE A 21 18.25 -0.79 -67.08
C ILE A 21 18.81 -2.19 -67.40
N LYS A 22 19.36 -2.89 -66.38
CA LYS A 22 19.51 -4.36 -66.38
C LYS A 22 18.59 -4.95 -65.33
N LYS A 23 17.57 -5.68 -65.78
CA LYS A 23 16.73 -6.56 -64.94
C LYS A 23 17.54 -7.81 -64.60
N THR A 24 17.85 -7.99 -63.32
CA THR A 24 18.36 -9.25 -62.77
C THR A 24 17.23 -10.03 -62.10
N PRO A 25 17.18 -11.37 -62.27
CA PRO A 25 16.06 -12.19 -61.82
C PRO A 25 16.02 -12.31 -60.28
N VAL A 26 14.83 -12.09 -59.72
CA VAL A 26 14.52 -12.35 -58.31
C VAL A 26 14.59 -13.85 -58.07
N LYS A 27 15.60 -14.31 -57.33
CA LYS A 27 15.69 -15.68 -56.83
C LYS A 27 14.60 -15.85 -55.75
N LYS A 28 13.52 -16.56 -56.08
CA LYS A 28 12.50 -16.99 -55.12
C LYS A 28 13.14 -17.98 -54.15
N THR A 29 13.57 -17.51 -52.98
CA THR A 29 13.90 -18.38 -51.87
C THR A 29 12.58 -18.78 -51.20
N THR A 30 12.08 -19.96 -51.56
CA THR A 30 11.01 -20.64 -50.83
C THR A 30 11.52 -21.01 -49.45
N THR A 31 11.23 -20.17 -48.45
CA THR A 31 11.41 -20.53 -47.05
C THR A 31 10.31 -21.53 -46.68
N ALA A 32 10.69 -22.80 -46.54
CA ALA A 32 9.82 -23.87 -46.12
C ALA A 32 9.21 -23.56 -44.73
N SER A 33 7.88 -23.57 -44.66
CA SER A 33 7.13 -23.60 -43.40
C SER A 33 7.38 -24.92 -42.68
N GLY A 34 8.25 -24.90 -41.67
CA GLY A 34 8.34 -25.98 -40.69
C GLY A 34 7.13 -25.92 -39.72
N PRO A 35 6.59 -27.06 -39.26
CA PRO A 35 5.45 -27.06 -38.34
C PRO A 35 5.86 -26.48 -36.99
N ARG A 36 5.11 -25.45 -36.55
CA ARG A 36 5.17 -24.88 -35.20
C ARG A 36 4.85 -25.99 -34.19
N ARG A 37 5.88 -26.52 -33.51
CA ARG A 37 5.67 -27.38 -32.33
C ARG A 37 4.98 -26.55 -31.26
N ASN A 38 3.72 -26.89 -30.99
CA ASN A 38 2.87 -26.32 -29.95
C ASN A 38 3.52 -26.52 -28.57
N ARG A 39 4.13 -25.48 -28.02
CA ARG A 39 4.72 -25.50 -26.67
C ARG A 39 3.59 -25.28 -25.66
N LYS A 40 3.06 -26.38 -25.11
CA LYS A 40 2.13 -26.31 -23.97
C LYS A 40 2.79 -25.52 -22.82
N PRO A 41 2.11 -24.53 -22.21
CA PRO A 41 2.59 -23.92 -20.97
C PRO A 41 2.61 -24.98 -19.87
N GLY A 42 3.74 -25.06 -19.15
CA GLY A 42 3.95 -26.05 -18.10
C GLY A 42 2.95 -25.92 -16.96
N THR A 43 2.15 -26.97 -16.75
CA THR A 43 1.27 -27.20 -15.60
C THR A 43 2.04 -27.51 -14.31
N ALA A 44 3.21 -26.89 -14.12
CA ALA A 44 4.13 -27.19 -13.03
C ALA A 44 4.01 -26.22 -11.82
N ILE A 45 3.11 -25.24 -11.87
CA ILE A 45 2.88 -24.29 -10.75
C ILE A 45 1.60 -24.64 -9.96
N PHE A 46 0.66 -25.39 -10.55
CA PHE A 46 -0.58 -25.78 -9.85
C PHE A 46 -0.45 -26.97 -8.89
N ARG A 47 0.66 -27.73 -8.94
CA ARG A 47 0.90 -28.83 -7.98
C ARG A 47 1.35 -28.34 -6.59
N ARG A 48 1.95 -27.15 -6.49
CA ARG A 48 2.43 -26.60 -5.21
C ARG A 48 1.33 -25.94 -4.37
N ARG A 49 0.23 -25.48 -4.98
CA ARG A 49 -0.92 -24.88 -4.26
C ARG A 49 -1.95 -25.89 -3.75
N ARG A 50 -1.91 -27.15 -4.22
CA ARG A 50 -2.85 -28.20 -3.78
C ARG A 50 -2.50 -28.83 -2.44
N LEU A 51 -1.24 -28.70 -1.98
CA LEU A 51 -0.77 -29.26 -0.71
C LEU A 51 -1.11 -28.34 0.49
N PHE A 52 -1.07 -27.02 0.32
CA PHE A 52 -1.34 -26.09 1.43
C PHE A 52 -2.83 -26.04 1.82
N VAL A 53 -3.74 -26.14 0.84
CA VAL A 53 -5.20 -26.12 1.10
C VAL A 53 -5.70 -27.46 1.65
N GLY A 54 -5.14 -28.59 1.18
CA GLY A 54 -5.48 -29.91 1.71
C GLY A 54 -4.93 -30.15 3.13
N GLY A 55 -3.71 -29.69 3.40
CA GLY A 55 -3.08 -29.82 4.72
C GLY A 55 -3.79 -29.00 5.81
N SER A 56 -4.18 -27.75 5.51
CA SER A 56 -4.90 -26.92 6.48
C SER A 56 -6.28 -27.47 6.82
N LEU A 57 -6.98 -28.02 5.83
CA LEU A 57 -8.32 -28.59 6.04
C LEU A 57 -8.27 -29.87 6.90
N LEU A 58 -7.28 -30.74 6.67
CA LEU A 58 -7.07 -31.94 7.50
C LEU A 58 -6.72 -31.61 8.96
N LEU A 59 -5.94 -30.54 9.19
CA LEU A 59 -5.58 -30.09 10.53
C LEU A 59 -6.81 -29.56 11.31
N VAL A 60 -7.68 -28.80 10.63
CA VAL A 60 -8.93 -28.32 11.22
C VAL A 60 -9.90 -29.47 11.50
N VAL A 61 -10.03 -30.44 10.59
CA VAL A 61 -10.87 -31.63 10.80
C VAL A 61 -10.32 -32.50 11.94
N ALA A 62 -9.00 -32.64 12.07
CA ALA A 62 -8.38 -33.34 13.20
C ALA A 62 -8.59 -32.61 14.54
N MET A 63 -8.58 -31.26 14.56
CA MET A 63 -8.91 -30.48 15.76
C MET A 63 -10.40 -30.58 16.13
N LEU A 64 -11.29 -30.63 15.14
CA LEU A 64 -12.73 -30.73 15.36
C LEU A 64 -13.18 -32.15 15.73
N LEU A 65 -12.46 -33.18 15.29
CA LEU A 65 -12.76 -34.59 15.61
C LEU A 65 -11.93 -35.14 16.79
N GLY A 66 -10.81 -34.50 17.14
CA GLY A 66 -9.85 -34.99 18.15
C GLY A 66 -9.79 -34.21 19.47
N GLY A 67 -10.67 -33.24 19.69
CA GLY A 67 -10.57 -32.30 20.82
C GLY A 67 -11.30 -32.69 22.10
N PHE A 68 -11.03 -33.86 22.69
CA PHE A 68 -11.21 -34.08 24.15
C PHE A 68 -10.28 -35.22 24.64
N ALA A 69 -9.05 -34.87 25.01
CA ALA A 69 -8.23 -35.68 25.92
C ALA A 69 -7.07 -34.84 26.49
N ALA A 70 -6.82 -35.04 27.80
CA ALA A 70 -5.82 -34.44 28.68
C ALA A 70 -6.16 -33.02 29.20
N ALA A 71 -6.91 -32.92 30.30
CA ALA A 71 -6.44 -32.96 31.71
C ALA A 71 -5.80 -31.61 32.13
N GLY A 72 -6.22 -30.91 33.19
CA GLY A 72 -6.80 -31.39 34.44
C GLY A 72 -5.75 -31.30 35.55
N ALA A 73 -5.73 -30.17 36.28
CA ALA A 73 -5.06 -29.85 37.57
C ALA A 73 -4.70 -28.35 37.49
N PHE A 74 -5.20 -27.42 38.32
CA PHE A 74 -5.18 -27.44 39.77
C PHE A 74 -6.46 -26.79 40.35
N LYS A 75 -7.06 -27.50 41.30
CA LYS A 75 -8.11 -27.05 42.21
C LYS A 75 -7.59 -27.32 43.62
N GLY A 76 -7.60 -26.32 44.49
CA GLY A 76 -7.23 -26.44 45.90
C GLY A 76 -6.93 -25.06 46.48
N LYS A 77 -7.90 -24.34 47.05
CA LYS A 77 -8.39 -24.45 48.45
C LYS A 77 -7.39 -23.84 49.42
N SER A 78 -7.75 -22.71 50.02
CA SER A 78 -7.33 -22.37 51.39
C SER A 78 -8.39 -21.46 52.00
N GLU A 79 -9.07 -22.05 52.97
CA GLU A 79 -10.10 -21.50 53.81
C GLU A 79 -9.53 -20.42 54.73
N GLN A 80 -10.41 -19.51 55.09
CA GLN A 80 -10.33 -18.54 56.17
C GLN A 80 -10.38 -19.23 57.54
N ALA A 81 -9.52 -18.81 58.48
CA ALA A 81 -9.78 -18.90 59.92
C ALA A 81 -8.89 -17.92 60.70
N SER A 82 -9.53 -16.99 61.38
CA SER A 82 -8.96 -16.16 62.45
C SER A 82 -8.83 -16.97 63.74
N SER A 83 -7.80 -16.70 64.53
CA SER A 83 -7.85 -16.84 65.99
C SER A 83 -7.02 -15.74 66.65
N THR A 84 -7.72 -15.01 67.51
CA THR A 84 -7.24 -14.02 68.48
C THR A 84 -6.55 -14.74 69.65
N HIS A 85 -5.43 -14.21 70.16
CA HIS A 85 -5.19 -14.11 71.59
C HIS A 85 -4.05 -13.13 71.97
N ASP A 86 -4.48 -12.11 72.70
CA ASP A 86 -3.93 -11.30 73.79
C ASP A 86 -2.51 -11.57 74.35
N GLY A 87 -1.82 -10.48 74.74
CA GLY A 87 -0.71 -10.53 75.71
C GLY A 87 0.44 -9.52 75.52
N SER A 88 0.21 -8.24 75.83
CA SER A 88 1.28 -7.26 76.14
C SER A 88 1.84 -7.52 77.57
N PRO A 89 2.88 -6.84 78.12
CA PRO A 89 3.72 -5.75 77.60
C PRO A 89 5.24 -5.87 77.91
N ALA A 90 6.08 -5.02 77.31
CA ALA A 90 7.09 -4.19 78.02
C ALA A 90 8.11 -3.56 77.05
N GLN A 91 8.13 -2.22 77.01
CA GLN A 91 9.25 -1.37 76.60
C GLN A 91 10.05 -1.03 77.87
N PRO A 92 11.37 -0.71 77.83
CA PRO A 92 11.78 0.65 77.46
C PRO A 92 13.08 0.78 76.63
N SER A 93 13.07 1.77 75.75
CA SER A 93 14.10 2.76 75.39
C SER A 93 15.57 2.37 75.15
N GLY A 94 16.07 2.72 73.96
CA GLY A 94 17.39 3.34 73.80
C GLY A 94 18.12 2.99 72.49
N GLY A 95 18.23 3.94 71.55
CA GLY A 95 19.32 3.95 70.57
C GLY A 95 18.96 4.24 69.10
N GLN A 96 19.07 5.53 68.73
CA GLN A 96 19.55 6.06 67.43
C GLN A 96 18.70 5.84 66.14
N PRO A 97 18.36 6.92 65.39
CA PRO A 97 17.66 6.79 64.11
C PRO A 97 18.64 6.35 63.02
N SER A 98 18.66 5.07 62.69
CA SER A 98 19.27 4.59 61.44
C SER A 98 18.32 4.91 60.30
N SER A 99 18.74 5.82 59.41
CA SER A 99 18.03 6.14 58.17
C SER A 99 17.73 4.86 57.37
N PRO A 100 16.51 4.68 56.84
CA PRO A 100 16.22 3.54 55.98
C PRO A 100 17.13 3.60 54.75
N PRO A 101 17.60 2.44 54.23
CA PRO A 101 18.36 2.42 52.99
C PRO A 101 17.53 3.10 51.90
N ALA A 102 18.11 4.08 51.21
CA ALA A 102 17.50 4.65 50.02
C ALA A 102 17.28 3.52 49.01
N THR A 103 16.02 3.10 48.86
CA THR A 103 15.61 2.17 47.83
C THR A 103 16.00 2.81 46.50
N ALA A 104 17.02 2.26 45.83
CA ALA A 104 17.33 2.65 44.47
C ALA A 104 16.03 2.55 43.65
N PRO A 105 15.66 3.56 42.85
CA PRO A 105 14.47 3.48 42.04
C PRO A 105 14.62 2.29 41.09
N THR A 106 13.90 1.21 41.38
CA THR A 106 13.66 0.14 40.43
C THR A 106 13.02 0.79 39.21
N SER A 107 13.78 0.87 38.12
CA SER A 107 13.29 1.33 36.83
C SER A 107 12.11 0.45 36.45
N ALA A 108 10.90 0.98 36.53
CA ALA A 108 9.70 0.28 36.10
C ALA A 108 9.90 -0.17 34.64
N PRO A 109 9.47 -1.39 34.26
CA PRO A 109 9.55 -1.83 32.88
C PRO A 109 8.85 -0.82 31.98
N ALA A 110 9.54 -0.36 30.92
CA ALA A 110 8.95 0.55 29.95
C ALA A 110 7.68 -0.07 29.39
N THR A 111 6.55 0.65 29.47
CA THR A 111 5.32 0.23 28.83
C THR A 111 5.55 0.17 27.32
N PRO A 112 5.10 -0.91 26.65
CA PRO A 112 5.34 -1.06 25.22
C PRO A 112 4.61 0.06 24.48
N THR A 113 5.34 0.81 23.66
CA THR A 113 4.81 1.92 22.85
C THR A 113 4.45 1.46 21.43
N CYS A 114 3.56 2.18 20.77
CA CYS A 114 3.26 1.97 19.35
C CYS A 114 4.49 2.31 18.49
N ASP A 115 4.94 1.35 17.68
CA ASP A 115 5.87 1.62 16.59
C ASP A 115 5.11 2.07 15.35
N GLN A 116 5.22 3.37 15.03
CA GLN A 116 4.56 3.98 13.88
C GLN A 116 5.06 3.40 12.54
N ASN A 117 6.20 2.71 12.48
CA ASN A 117 6.64 2.01 11.27
C ASN A 117 5.77 0.79 10.95
N LEU A 118 5.14 0.19 11.96
CA LEU A 118 4.22 -0.94 11.81
C LEU A 118 2.81 -0.50 11.42
N VAL A 119 2.53 0.81 11.41
CA VAL A 119 1.33 1.38 10.79
C VAL A 119 1.53 1.47 9.28
N THR A 120 0.69 0.80 8.52
CA THR A 120 0.77 0.71 7.06
C THR A 120 -0.42 1.39 6.39
N VAL A 121 -0.19 1.91 5.17
CA VAL A 121 -1.23 2.51 4.34
C VAL A 121 -1.33 1.71 3.04
N SER A 122 -2.52 1.29 2.65
CA SER A 122 -2.78 0.65 1.36
C SER A 122 -3.87 1.39 0.58
N ALA A 123 -3.76 1.30 -0.74
CA ALA A 123 -4.73 1.80 -1.70
C ALA A 123 -5.40 0.61 -2.38
N ALA A 124 -6.70 0.71 -2.59
CA ALA A 124 -7.48 -0.24 -3.38
C ALA A 124 -8.59 0.48 -4.15
N THR A 125 -9.08 -0.19 -5.18
CA THR A 125 -10.32 0.16 -5.88
C THR A 125 -11.28 -1.02 -5.80
N ASP A 126 -12.58 -0.77 -5.87
CA ASP A 126 -13.61 -1.82 -5.79
C ASP A 126 -13.60 -2.76 -7.01
N LYS A 127 -13.10 -2.30 -8.15
CA LYS A 127 -12.90 -3.07 -9.38
C LYS A 127 -11.56 -2.72 -10.03
N VAL A 128 -11.12 -3.58 -10.95
CA VAL A 128 -9.91 -3.35 -11.77
C VAL A 128 -10.22 -2.73 -13.13
N ALA A 129 -11.50 -2.69 -13.53
CA ALA A 129 -11.97 -2.09 -14.77
C ALA A 129 -13.39 -1.54 -14.58
N TYR A 130 -13.69 -0.43 -15.25
CA TYR A 130 -14.93 0.33 -15.10
C TYR A 130 -15.49 0.72 -16.47
N GLY A 131 -16.81 0.63 -16.66
CA GLY A 131 -17.53 1.16 -17.81
C GLY A 131 -17.62 2.69 -17.81
N ALA A 132 -18.23 3.27 -18.85
CA ALA A 132 -18.24 4.72 -19.10
C ALA A 132 -18.78 5.57 -17.92
N ASP A 133 -19.78 5.08 -17.21
CA ASP A 133 -20.46 5.83 -16.13
C ASP A 133 -20.14 5.31 -14.72
N GLU A 134 -19.33 4.26 -14.62
CA GLU A 134 -18.94 3.72 -13.32
C GLU A 134 -17.87 4.59 -12.67
N LYS A 135 -18.08 4.92 -11.40
CA LYS A 135 -17.18 5.74 -10.59
C LYS A 135 -16.32 4.81 -9.72
N PRO A 136 -14.99 4.81 -9.89
CA PRO A 136 -14.11 4.04 -9.02
C PRO A 136 -14.27 4.46 -7.56
N LEU A 137 -14.48 3.48 -6.68
CA LEU A 137 -14.40 3.71 -5.24
C LEU A 137 -12.95 3.59 -4.81
N LEU A 138 -12.30 4.73 -4.57
CA LEU A 138 -10.93 4.77 -4.07
C LEU A 138 -10.94 4.52 -2.57
N THR A 139 -10.24 3.49 -2.09
CA THR A 139 -10.16 3.14 -0.67
C THR A 139 -8.74 3.30 -0.16
N LEU A 140 -8.57 4.15 0.86
CA LEU A 140 -7.38 4.22 1.70
C LEU A 140 -7.64 3.36 2.93
N LYS A 141 -6.77 2.38 3.21
CA LYS A 141 -6.81 1.57 4.45
C LYS A 141 -5.56 1.81 5.27
N VAL A 142 -5.74 2.06 6.56
CA VAL A 142 -4.67 2.21 7.56
C VAL A 142 -4.72 1.00 8.48
N ALA A 143 -3.63 0.25 8.60
CA ALA A 143 -3.58 -0.96 9.42
C ALA A 143 -2.44 -0.92 10.42
N ASN A 144 -2.72 -1.33 11.66
CA ASN A 144 -1.73 -1.49 12.71
C ASN A 144 -1.21 -2.94 12.71
N GLY A 145 0.00 -3.15 12.18
CA GLY A 145 0.69 -4.45 12.20
C GLY A 145 1.47 -4.73 13.49
N GLY A 146 1.45 -3.80 14.45
CA GLY A 146 2.14 -3.93 15.74
C GLY A 146 1.35 -4.71 16.77
N LYS A 147 1.93 -4.80 17.98
CA LYS A 147 1.33 -5.50 19.14
C LYS A 147 0.68 -4.56 20.16
N VAL A 148 0.81 -3.25 19.96
CA VAL A 148 0.28 -2.19 20.83
C VAL A 148 -0.69 -1.33 20.03
N ALA A 149 -1.72 -0.79 20.68
CA ALA A 149 -2.64 0.15 20.05
C ALA A 149 -1.92 1.43 19.60
N CYS A 150 -2.28 1.94 18.43
CA CYS A 150 -1.64 3.11 17.82
C CYS A 150 -2.66 4.23 17.64
N GLU A 151 -2.38 5.41 18.18
CA GLU A 151 -3.10 6.62 17.79
C GLU A 151 -2.57 7.12 16.45
N VAL A 152 -3.47 7.26 15.49
CA VAL A 152 -3.14 7.67 14.11
C VAL A 152 -4.11 8.76 13.69
N ASN A 153 -3.58 9.88 13.24
CA ASN A 153 -4.39 10.92 12.60
C ASN A 153 -4.76 10.50 11.18
N ILE A 154 -6.00 10.07 11.01
CA ILE A 154 -6.62 9.70 9.72
C ILE A 154 -7.53 10.82 9.19
N GLY A 155 -7.25 12.07 9.57
CA GLY A 155 -7.98 13.25 9.11
C GLY A 155 -7.61 13.67 7.69
N THR A 156 -8.46 14.47 7.07
CA THR A 156 -8.21 15.06 5.73
C THR A 156 -7.05 16.05 5.72
N SER A 157 -6.54 16.45 6.89
CA SER A 157 -5.26 17.15 7.02
C SER A 157 -4.06 16.29 6.61
N GLN A 158 -4.14 14.97 6.86
CA GLN A 158 -3.08 14.00 6.58
C GLN A 158 -3.33 13.24 5.28
N MET A 159 -4.60 13.02 4.93
CA MET A 159 -4.98 12.15 3.82
C MET A 159 -4.84 12.83 2.44
N GLU A 160 -4.46 12.04 1.45
CA GLU A 160 -4.54 12.40 0.03
C GLU A 160 -4.92 11.18 -0.81
N PHE A 161 -5.90 11.35 -1.71
CA PHE A 161 -6.18 10.40 -2.78
C PHE A 161 -5.62 10.96 -4.09
N LEU A 162 -4.66 10.26 -4.69
CA LEU A 162 -3.95 10.71 -5.88
C LEU A 162 -4.15 9.72 -7.03
N VAL A 163 -4.57 10.22 -8.19
CA VAL A 163 -4.77 9.43 -9.42
C VAL A 163 -3.90 9.97 -10.55
N ASN A 164 -3.17 9.08 -11.20
CA ASN A 164 -2.30 9.36 -12.34
C ASN A 164 -2.63 8.46 -13.53
N SER A 165 -2.26 8.87 -14.74
CA SER A 165 -2.16 8.01 -15.93
C SER A 165 -0.79 8.21 -16.56
N GLY A 166 0.08 7.19 -16.50
CA GLY A 166 1.50 7.37 -16.83
C GLY A 166 2.16 8.45 -15.95
N SER A 167 2.76 9.47 -16.59
CA SER A 167 3.30 10.66 -15.91
C SER A 167 2.27 11.77 -15.69
N ASP A 168 1.08 11.65 -16.27
CA ASP A 168 0.04 12.66 -16.16
C ASP A 168 -0.67 12.57 -14.80
N ARG A 169 -0.71 13.68 -14.06
CA ARG A 169 -1.44 13.78 -12.78
C ARG A 169 -2.87 14.20 -13.09
N ILE A 170 -3.81 13.29 -12.81
CA ILE A 170 -5.21 13.46 -13.17
C ILE A 170 -5.98 14.12 -12.04
N PHE A 171 -5.83 13.63 -10.81
CA PHE A 171 -6.64 14.08 -9.69
C PHE A 171 -5.86 14.01 -8.38
N SER A 172 -6.10 14.99 -7.51
CA SER A 172 -5.79 14.91 -6.09
C SER A 172 -6.99 15.38 -5.27
N SER A 173 -7.32 14.67 -4.20
CA SER A 173 -8.37 15.10 -3.26
C SER A 173 -8.04 16.42 -2.56
N LYS A 174 -6.76 16.84 -2.55
CA LYS A 174 -6.33 18.10 -1.93
C LYS A 174 -6.57 19.32 -2.81
N ASP A 175 -6.68 19.15 -4.13
CA ASP A 175 -6.77 20.24 -5.09
C ASP A 175 -7.95 21.20 -4.84
N CYS A 176 -9.09 20.63 -4.42
CA CYS A 176 -10.34 21.35 -4.15
C CYS A 176 -10.76 21.28 -2.67
N GLN A 177 -9.86 20.93 -1.76
CA GLN A 177 -10.20 20.79 -0.35
C GLN A 177 -10.31 22.16 0.33
N ALA A 178 -11.54 22.64 0.54
CA ALA A 178 -11.77 23.95 1.17
C ALA A 178 -11.34 24.00 2.65
N LYS A 179 -11.51 22.90 3.39
CA LYS A 179 -11.10 22.77 4.79
C LYS A 179 -10.50 21.39 5.04
N SER A 180 -9.41 21.34 5.78
CA SER A 180 -8.87 20.11 6.36
C SER A 180 -9.35 19.96 7.82
N ALA A 181 -9.40 18.72 8.29
CA ALA A 181 -9.64 18.41 9.68
C ALA A 181 -8.74 17.26 10.13
N ASP A 182 -8.29 17.31 11.38
CA ASP A 182 -7.66 16.17 12.04
C ASP A 182 -8.72 15.18 12.51
N LEU A 183 -8.36 13.89 12.48
CA LEU A 183 -9.18 12.82 13.03
C LEU A 183 -8.26 11.76 13.62
N VAL A 184 -7.93 11.90 14.91
CA VAL A 184 -7.13 10.89 15.61
C VAL A 184 -8.00 9.69 15.96
N LYS A 185 -7.54 8.50 15.57
CA LYS A 185 -8.17 7.22 15.91
C LYS A 185 -7.16 6.29 16.56
N THR A 186 -7.61 5.55 17.56
CA THR A 186 -6.85 4.47 18.18
C THR A 186 -7.10 3.17 17.41
N ILE A 187 -6.10 2.73 16.64
CA ILE A 187 -6.15 1.48 15.88
C ILE A 187 -5.51 0.37 16.72
N GLN A 188 -6.33 -0.60 17.14
CA GLN A 188 -5.88 -1.74 17.93
C GLN A 188 -4.95 -2.68 17.11
N PRO A 189 -4.12 -3.51 17.77
CA PRO A 189 -3.28 -4.50 17.11
C PRO A 189 -4.05 -5.37 16.10
N GLY A 190 -3.54 -5.47 14.88
CA GLY A 190 -4.17 -6.22 13.79
C GLY A 190 -5.49 -5.64 13.26
N LYS A 191 -5.92 -4.47 13.75
CA LYS A 191 -7.10 -3.76 13.23
C LYS A 191 -6.73 -2.74 12.18
N SER A 192 -7.75 -2.21 11.52
CA SER A 192 -7.60 -1.23 10.46
C SER A 192 -8.78 -0.28 10.39
N GLU A 193 -8.51 0.93 9.94
CA GLU A 193 -9.50 1.93 9.56
C GLU A 193 -9.45 2.16 8.04
N SER A 194 -10.59 2.50 7.45
CA SER A 194 -10.68 2.77 6.01
C SER A 194 -11.41 4.07 5.73
N ALA A 195 -10.99 4.76 4.67
CA ALA A 195 -11.70 5.87 4.08
C ALA A 195 -11.99 5.60 2.61
N ASN A 196 -13.22 5.87 2.20
CA ASN A 196 -13.70 5.58 0.85
C ASN A 196 -14.07 6.87 0.14
N PHE A 197 -13.60 7.03 -1.09
CA PHE A 197 -13.85 8.20 -1.91
C PHE A 197 -14.33 7.77 -3.31
N PRO A 198 -15.63 7.92 -3.63
CA PRO A 198 -16.12 7.66 -4.97
C PRO A 198 -15.64 8.76 -5.92
N TRP A 199 -14.61 8.48 -6.71
CA TRP A 199 -14.02 9.47 -7.59
C TRP A 199 -14.90 9.70 -8.83
N PRO A 200 -15.37 10.94 -9.08
CA PRO A 200 -16.32 11.23 -10.15
C PRO A 200 -15.67 11.26 -11.54
N ARG A 201 -14.47 10.70 -11.72
CA ARG A 201 -13.70 10.71 -12.97
C ARG A 201 -13.46 12.13 -13.51
N ASN A 202 -13.23 13.09 -12.62
CA ASN A 202 -12.84 14.44 -12.99
C ASN A 202 -11.32 14.63 -12.90
N ARG A 203 -10.81 15.55 -13.72
CA ARG A 203 -9.47 16.10 -13.54
C ARG A 203 -9.52 17.25 -12.55
N THR A 204 -8.50 17.39 -11.71
CA THR A 204 -8.34 18.53 -10.82
C THR A 204 -6.93 19.10 -10.90
N VAL A 205 -6.81 20.36 -10.53
CA VAL A 205 -5.57 21.13 -10.40
C VAL A 205 -5.65 21.95 -9.12
N GLU A 206 -4.50 22.21 -8.51
CA GLU A 206 -4.41 22.92 -7.23
C GLU A 206 -5.20 24.24 -7.26
N GLY A 207 -5.84 24.58 -6.13
CA GLY A 207 -6.69 25.76 -6.02
C GLY A 207 -8.01 25.63 -6.79
N CYS A 208 -8.42 24.39 -7.09
CA CYS A 208 -9.65 24.06 -7.81
C CYS A 208 -9.88 24.85 -9.10
N GLN A 209 -8.80 25.16 -9.82
CA GLN A 209 -8.90 25.91 -11.07
C GLN A 209 -9.71 25.12 -12.12
N SER A 210 -10.46 25.83 -12.95
CA SER A 210 -11.25 25.20 -14.00
C SER A 210 -10.35 24.50 -15.02
N ILE A 211 -10.68 23.25 -15.32
CA ILE A 211 -9.97 22.45 -16.32
C ILE A 211 -10.98 21.68 -17.18
N ALA A 212 -10.92 21.90 -18.50
CA ALA A 212 -11.84 21.26 -19.44
C ALA A 212 -11.42 19.83 -19.82
N ALA A 213 -10.12 19.51 -19.67
CA ALA A 213 -9.58 18.19 -19.98
C ALA A 213 -10.18 17.13 -19.06
N LYS A 214 -10.78 16.09 -19.65
CA LYS A 214 -11.32 14.94 -18.93
C LYS A 214 -10.27 13.81 -18.87
N PRO A 215 -10.31 12.95 -17.85
CA PRO A 215 -9.54 11.70 -17.88
C PRO A 215 -9.84 10.92 -19.15
N GLY A 216 -8.80 10.36 -19.78
CA GLY A 216 -8.93 9.53 -20.99
C GLY A 216 -9.88 8.34 -20.80
N ALA A 217 -10.69 8.07 -21.81
CA ALA A 217 -11.53 6.87 -21.93
C ALA A 217 -10.93 5.90 -22.96
N GLY A 218 -11.59 4.79 -23.26
CA GLY A 218 -11.16 3.84 -24.29
C GLY A 218 -10.12 2.82 -23.79
N GLY A 219 -10.17 2.46 -22.52
CA GLY A 219 -9.29 1.45 -21.93
C GLY A 219 -7.97 2.03 -21.37
N ALA A 220 -7.95 3.32 -21.02
CA ALA A 220 -6.77 3.93 -20.39
C ALA A 220 -6.53 3.35 -18.98
N TYR A 221 -5.25 3.13 -18.65
CA TYR A 221 -4.84 2.68 -17.31
C TYR A 221 -4.57 3.86 -16.39
N TYR A 222 -4.99 3.68 -15.15
CA TYR A 222 -4.85 4.63 -14.06
C TYR A 222 -4.15 3.99 -12.88
N VAL A 223 -3.40 4.81 -12.17
CA VAL A 223 -2.71 4.45 -10.93
C VAL A 223 -3.31 5.28 -9.82
N PHE A 224 -3.94 4.62 -8.86
CA PHE A 224 -4.35 5.21 -7.59
C PHE A 224 -3.27 4.96 -6.53
N THR A 225 -2.89 6.02 -5.82
CA THR A 225 -2.07 5.97 -4.62
C THR A 225 -2.75 6.78 -3.52
N ALA A 226 -2.72 6.24 -2.30
CA ALA A 226 -3.24 6.89 -1.12
C ALA A 226 -2.06 7.33 -0.24
N LYS A 227 -2.15 8.53 0.35
CA LYS A 227 -1.16 9.02 1.31
C LYS A 227 -1.80 9.34 2.65
N LEU A 228 -1.03 9.14 3.71
CA LEU A 228 -1.35 9.59 5.05
C LEU A 228 -0.09 10.17 5.70
N GLY A 229 -0.03 11.50 5.83
CA GLY A 229 1.17 12.20 6.27
C GLY A 229 2.36 11.87 5.35
N SER A 230 3.44 11.33 5.90
CA SER A 230 4.63 10.91 5.15
C SER A 230 4.52 9.52 4.51
N LYS A 231 3.49 8.73 4.85
CA LYS A 231 3.31 7.37 4.32
C LYS A 231 2.58 7.42 2.97
N THR A 232 3.10 6.68 2.00
CA THR A 232 2.50 6.49 0.68
C THR A 232 2.22 5.01 0.46
N SER A 233 1.04 4.69 -0.05
CA SER A 233 0.65 3.32 -0.34
C SER A 233 1.40 2.73 -1.54
N PRO A 234 1.43 1.40 -1.67
CA PRO A 234 1.61 0.76 -2.97
C PRO A 234 0.56 1.24 -3.99
N LYS A 235 0.85 1.00 -5.27
CA LYS A 235 -0.02 1.38 -6.39
C LYS A 235 -1.22 0.43 -6.50
N ALA A 236 -2.42 0.99 -6.60
CA ALA A 236 -3.61 0.29 -7.11
C ALA A 236 -3.80 0.66 -8.59
N ILE A 237 -3.88 -0.33 -9.48
CA ILE A 237 -4.03 -0.10 -10.91
C ILE A 237 -5.44 -0.49 -11.34
N PHE A 238 -6.08 0.38 -12.11
CA PHE A 238 -7.40 0.13 -12.69
C PHE A 238 -7.52 0.72 -14.09
N GLN A 239 -8.54 0.31 -14.84
CA GLN A 239 -8.79 0.75 -16.20
C GLN A 239 -10.14 1.46 -16.30
N LEU A 240 -10.21 2.52 -17.11
CA LEU A 240 -11.46 3.17 -17.48
C LEU A 240 -11.76 2.91 -18.96
N SER A 241 -12.96 2.39 -19.23
CA SER A 241 -13.48 2.18 -20.59
C SER A 241 -14.07 3.45 -21.16
#